data_AF-A0A0K2U249-F1
#
_entry.id   AF-A0A0K2U249-F1
#
_cell.length_a   1.000
_cell.length_b   1.000
_cell.length_c   1.000
_cell.angle_alpha   90.00
_cell.angle_beta   90.00
_cell.angle_gamma   90.00
#
_symmetry.space_group_name_H-M   'P 1'
#
loop_
_entity.id
_entity.type
_entity.pdbx_description
1 polymer ?
#
loop_
_entity_poly.entity_id
_entity_poly.type
_entity_poly.pdbx_seq_one_letter_code
_entity_poly.pdbx_strand_id
1 'polypeptide(L)'
;MRSDRIHTPRFLEGLQRSIKASLGTSLSRLGKNRVVSKQLVSKPVNEDLRYRSYRMAKQQILTASMKATRLTNGKGLLNDLKSHGGRMIFFSDEKNWTIDRSYNVQNNRWLAKEREYVPAVLTTKFPAPLRGSEMLSIPRKSSGLANPLGAGWRRWWLLREDMWNKFIF
;
A
#
# COMPACT_ATOMS: atom_id res chain seq x y z
N MET A 1 48.99 -4.44 -11.58
CA MET A 1 47.94 -5.26 -10.93
C MET A 1 47.19 -4.39 -9.92
N ARG A 2 45.85 -4.31 -9.96
CA ARG A 2 45.04 -3.49 -9.02
C ARG A 2 44.85 -4.28 -7.73
N SER A 3 45.67 -4.00 -6.73
CA SER A 3 45.60 -4.67 -5.43
C SER A 3 44.37 -4.19 -4.63
N ASP A 4 43.81 -5.12 -3.86
CA ASP A 4 43.15 -4.88 -2.57
C ASP A 4 41.68 -4.43 -2.60
N ARG A 5 40.84 -5.40 -2.97
CA ARG A 5 39.41 -5.47 -2.64
C ARG A 5 39.20 -5.25 -1.14
N ILE A 6 38.63 -4.10 -0.77
CA ILE A 6 38.08 -3.78 0.57
C ILE A 6 36.77 -4.56 0.77
N HIS A 7 36.82 -5.88 0.57
CA HIS A 7 35.72 -6.83 0.80
C HIS A 7 36.06 -7.66 2.04
N THR A 8 36.70 -7.03 3.04
CA THR A 8 37.05 -7.72 4.27
C THR A 8 35.77 -8.16 4.99
N PRO A 9 35.76 -9.33 5.66
CA PRO A 9 34.58 -9.82 6.36
C PRO A 9 34.02 -8.78 7.35
N ARG A 10 34.91 -8.10 8.09
CA ARG A 10 34.57 -7.02 9.02
C ARG A 10 33.84 -5.85 8.34
N PHE A 11 34.24 -5.48 7.13
CA PHE A 11 33.58 -4.42 6.37
C PHE A 11 32.19 -4.86 5.88
N LEU A 12 32.08 -6.08 5.37
CA LEU A 12 30.81 -6.67 4.90
C LEU A 12 29.80 -6.81 6.04
N GLU A 13 30.23 -7.31 7.19
CA GLU A 13 29.39 -7.39 8.39
C GLU A 13 28.91 -6.00 8.83
N GLY A 14 29.80 -5.01 8.81
CA GLY A 14 29.46 -3.63 9.11
C GLY A 14 28.36 -3.12 8.17
N LEU A 15 28.53 -3.30 6.86
CA LEU A 15 27.53 -2.92 5.86
C LEU A 15 26.20 -3.62 6.10
N GLN A 16 26.23 -4.93 6.36
CA GLN A 16 25.04 -5.72 6.62
C GLN A 16 24.29 -5.21 7.86
N ARG A 17 25.00 -4.86 8.95
CA ARG A 17 24.40 -4.26 10.14
C ARG A 17 23.73 -2.92 9.82
N SER A 18 24.38 -2.04 9.04
CA SER A 18 23.79 -0.76 8.64
C SER A 18 22.55 -0.92 7.77
N ILE A 19 22.55 -1.88 6.84
CA ILE A 19 21.39 -2.16 5.98
C ILE A 19 20.24 -2.73 6.83
N LYS A 20 20.53 -3.66 7.74
CA LYS A 20 19.52 -4.22 8.66
C LYS A 20 18.92 -3.15 9.58
N ALA A 21 19.71 -2.17 10.01
CA ALA A 21 19.21 -1.06 10.83
C ALA A 21 18.27 -0.12 10.05
N SER A 22 18.49 0.06 8.75
CA SER A 22 17.66 0.92 7.91
C SER A 22 17.68 0.45 6.45
N LEU A 23 16.61 -0.26 6.04
CA LEU A 23 16.48 -0.85 4.71
C LEU A 23 16.27 0.19 3.60
N GLY A 24 15.74 1.37 3.93
CA GLY A 24 15.52 2.48 2.99
C GLY A 24 16.76 3.35 2.72
N THR A 25 17.93 2.96 3.23
CA THR A 25 19.14 3.77 3.09
C THR A 25 19.73 3.65 1.68
N SER A 26 20.05 4.78 1.05
CA SER A 26 20.72 4.77 -0.25
C SER A 26 22.19 4.34 -0.14
N LEU A 27 22.72 3.71 -1.19
CA LEU A 27 24.13 3.31 -1.26
C LEU A 27 25.08 4.51 -1.10
N SER A 28 24.70 5.67 -1.64
CA SER A 28 25.47 6.90 -1.48
C SER A 28 25.52 7.35 -0.02
N ARG A 29 24.41 7.22 0.72
CA ARG A 29 24.38 7.56 2.15
C ARG A 29 25.20 6.57 2.98
N LEU A 30 25.16 5.27 2.65
CA LEU A 30 26.01 4.27 3.27
C LEU A 30 27.51 4.57 3.05
N GLY A 31 27.88 5.04 1.85
CA GLY A 31 29.25 5.46 1.56
C GLY A 31 29.67 6.69 2.37
N LYS A 32 28.82 7.74 2.38
CA LYS A 32 29.08 8.97 3.18
C LYS A 32 29.26 8.67 4.66
N ASN A 33 28.41 7.82 5.24
CA ASN A 33 28.49 7.45 6.66
C ASN A 33 29.79 6.71 7.02
N ARG A 34 30.49 6.16 6.04
CA ARG A 34 31.73 5.39 6.21
C ARG A 34 32.95 6.07 5.58
N VAL A 35 32.79 7.29 5.06
CA VAL A 35 33.83 8.06 4.36
C VAL A 35 34.43 7.27 3.18
N VAL A 36 33.59 6.54 2.45
CA VAL A 36 33.99 5.79 1.25
C VAL A 36 33.15 6.18 0.04
N SER A 37 33.69 5.93 -1.16
CA SER A 37 32.97 6.21 -2.39
C SER A 37 31.75 5.29 -2.56
N LYS A 38 30.72 5.77 -3.27
CA LYS A 38 29.52 4.97 -3.60
C LYS A 38 29.88 3.67 -4.31
N GLN A 39 30.86 3.70 -5.22
CA GLN A 39 31.26 2.53 -6.01
C GLN A 39 31.84 1.42 -5.13
N LEU A 40 32.62 1.80 -4.10
CA LEU A 40 33.18 0.86 -3.12
C LEU A 40 32.11 0.20 -2.24
N VAL A 41 30.96 0.83 -2.03
CA VAL A 41 29.82 0.21 -1.34
C VAL A 41 28.96 -0.62 -2.30
N SER A 42 28.78 -0.12 -3.53
CA SER A 42 27.83 -0.72 -4.48
C SER A 42 28.20 -2.14 -4.89
N LYS A 43 29.49 -2.40 -5.16
CA LYS A 43 29.96 -3.74 -5.53
C LYS A 43 29.73 -4.76 -4.42
N PRO A 44 30.23 -4.57 -3.18
CA PRO A 44 30.04 -5.56 -2.13
C PRO A 44 28.59 -5.75 -1.71
N VAL A 45 27.76 -4.70 -1.76
CA VAL A 45 26.33 -4.83 -1.49
C VAL A 45 25.63 -5.69 -2.55
N ASN A 46 25.98 -5.52 -3.82
CA ASN A 46 25.34 -6.23 -4.93
C ASN A 46 25.91 -7.63 -5.19
N GLU A 47 27.22 -7.80 -5.09
CA GLU A 47 27.93 -9.04 -5.45
C GLU A 47 28.05 -9.97 -4.25
N ASP A 48 28.62 -9.51 -3.13
CA ASP A 48 28.86 -10.38 -1.96
C ASP A 48 27.62 -10.56 -1.10
N LEU A 49 27.00 -9.45 -0.69
CA LEU A 49 25.83 -9.48 0.19
C LEU A 49 24.53 -9.81 -0.57
N ARG A 50 24.57 -9.73 -1.91
CA ARG A 50 23.46 -10.00 -2.84
C ARG A 50 22.19 -9.21 -2.56
N TYR A 51 22.33 -7.99 -2.05
CA TYR A 51 21.20 -7.07 -1.97
C TYR A 51 20.96 -6.39 -3.31
N ARG A 52 19.70 -6.01 -3.54
CA ARG A 52 19.24 -5.23 -4.67
C ARG A 52 18.35 -4.11 -4.16
N SER A 53 18.35 -2.99 -4.87
CA SER A 53 17.48 -1.86 -4.56
C SER A 53 16.16 -2.03 -5.30
N TYR A 54 15.10 -2.39 -4.58
CA TYR A 54 13.75 -2.54 -5.11
C TYR A 54 12.90 -1.31 -4.82
N ARG A 55 12.03 -0.94 -5.75
CA ARG A 55 11.03 0.10 -5.53
C ARG A 55 9.90 -0.47 -4.67
N MET A 56 9.46 0.29 -3.68
CA MET A 56 8.30 -0.09 -2.88
C MET A 56 7.05 -0.15 -3.77
N ALA A 57 6.35 -1.27 -3.74
CA ALA A 57 5.10 -1.44 -4.46
C ALA A 57 3.99 -0.67 -3.73
N LYS A 58 3.23 0.15 -4.44
CA LYS A 58 2.01 0.74 -3.87
C LYS A 58 0.89 -0.29 -3.98
N GLN A 59 0.23 -0.59 -2.86
CA GLN A 59 -0.91 -1.49 -2.83
C GLN A 59 -2.06 -0.82 -2.08
N GLN A 60 -3.29 -1.11 -2.47
CA GLN A 60 -4.45 -0.67 -1.72
C GLN A 60 -4.61 -1.53 -0.47
N ILE A 61 -4.92 -0.92 0.67
CA ILE A 61 -5.36 -1.67 1.85
C ILE A 61 -6.72 -2.29 1.53
N LEU A 62 -6.78 -3.62 1.48
CA LEU A 62 -8.03 -4.37 1.29
C LEU A 62 -8.30 -5.23 2.51
N THR A 63 -9.38 -4.93 3.21
CA THR A 63 -9.90 -5.82 4.25
C THR A 63 -10.45 -7.11 3.63
N ALA A 64 -10.61 -8.16 4.44
CA ALA A 64 -11.19 -9.42 3.97
C ALA A 64 -12.59 -9.22 3.36
N SER A 65 -13.42 -8.35 3.97
CA SER A 65 -14.74 -8.00 3.45
C SER A 65 -14.66 -7.32 2.08
N MET A 66 -13.76 -6.35 1.89
CA MET A 66 -13.56 -5.69 0.59
C MET A 66 -13.12 -6.67 -0.50
N LYS A 67 -12.26 -7.64 -0.16
CA LYS A 67 -11.84 -8.69 -1.10
C LYS A 67 -13.01 -9.57 -1.50
N ALA A 68 -13.85 -9.98 -0.55
CA ALA A 68 -15.05 -10.78 -0.81
C ALA A 68 -16.04 -10.03 -1.72
N THR A 69 -16.36 -8.77 -1.39
CA THR A 69 -17.26 -7.94 -2.21
C THR A 69 -16.73 -7.76 -3.63
N ARG A 70 -15.43 -7.47 -3.80
CA ARG A 70 -14.81 -7.34 -5.14
C ARG A 70 -14.92 -8.64 -5.93
N LEU A 71 -14.69 -9.78 -5.29
CA LEU A 71 -14.76 -11.08 -5.94
C LEU A 71 -16.19 -11.41 -6.38
N THR A 72 -17.19 -11.16 -5.53
CA THR A 72 -18.60 -11.35 -5.86
C THR A 72 -19.03 -10.44 -7.00
N ASN A 73 -18.73 -9.14 -6.93
CA ASN A 73 -19.08 -8.17 -7.97
C ASN A 73 -18.38 -8.49 -9.29
N GLY A 74 -17.10 -8.91 -9.24
CA GLY A 74 -16.34 -9.31 -10.42
C GLY A 74 -16.94 -10.53 -11.12
N LYS A 75 -17.39 -11.54 -10.37
CA LYS A 75 -18.09 -12.70 -10.93
C LYS A 75 -19.42 -12.31 -11.58
N GLY A 76 -20.20 -11.44 -10.92
CA GLY A 76 -21.45 -10.91 -11.47
C GLY A 76 -21.24 -10.17 -12.78
N LEU A 77 -20.29 -9.23 -12.80
CA LEU A 77 -19.94 -8.47 -13.99
C LEU A 77 -19.45 -9.38 -15.13
N LEU A 78 -18.64 -10.39 -14.82
CA LEU A 78 -18.16 -11.35 -15.83
C LEU A 78 -19.33 -12.12 -16.48
N ASN A 79 -20.30 -12.56 -15.68
CA ASN A 79 -21.47 -13.27 -16.20
C ASN A 79 -22.36 -12.34 -17.04
N ASP A 80 -22.60 -11.12 -16.57
CA ASP A 80 -23.35 -10.08 -17.27
C ASP A 80 -22.72 -9.73 -18.65
N LEU A 81 -21.40 -9.60 -18.70
CA LEU A 81 -20.67 -9.37 -19.95
C LEU A 81 -20.75 -10.56 -20.91
N LYS A 82 -20.81 -11.80 -20.40
CA LYS A 82 -20.96 -13.01 -21.22
C LYS A 82 -22.37 -13.14 -21.79
N SER A 83 -23.41 -12.81 -21.03
CA SER A 83 -24.80 -12.92 -21.47
C SER A 83 -25.25 -11.79 -22.39
N HIS A 84 -24.62 -10.61 -22.29
CA HIS A 84 -25.00 -9.42 -23.05
C HIS A 84 -23.84 -8.88 -23.89
N GLY A 85 -23.25 -9.76 -24.72
CA GLY A 85 -22.23 -9.40 -25.70
C GLY A 85 -22.77 -8.38 -26.72
N GLY A 86 -22.03 -7.29 -26.96
CA GLY A 86 -22.38 -6.25 -27.93
C GLY A 86 -22.88 -4.92 -27.34
N ARG A 87 -23.07 -4.83 -26.02
CA ARG A 87 -23.39 -3.54 -25.36
C ARG A 87 -22.18 -2.61 -25.34
N MET A 88 -22.39 -1.34 -25.68
CA MET A 88 -21.39 -0.29 -25.45
C MET A 88 -21.49 0.21 -24.01
N ILE A 89 -20.39 0.15 -23.27
CA ILE A 89 -20.31 0.64 -21.89
C ILE A 89 -19.44 1.90 -21.88
N PHE A 90 -20.04 3.01 -21.50
CA PHE A 90 -19.30 4.26 -21.25
C PHE A 90 -18.96 4.34 -19.75
N PHE A 91 -17.68 4.48 -19.45
CA PHE A 91 -17.20 4.74 -18.10
C PHE A 91 -16.82 6.21 -17.99
N SER A 92 -17.44 6.94 -17.08
CA SER A 92 -16.97 8.24 -16.62
C SER A 92 -16.35 8.10 -15.24
N ASP A 93 -15.16 8.67 -15.06
CA ASP A 93 -14.61 8.92 -13.74
C ASP A 93 -14.41 10.41 -13.57
N GLU A 94 -14.58 10.88 -12.34
CA GLU A 94 -14.19 12.21 -11.96
C GLU A 94 -12.75 12.16 -11.45
N LYS A 95 -11.87 12.87 -12.14
CA LYS A 95 -10.46 12.97 -11.78
C LYS A 95 -10.13 14.35 -11.26
N ASN A 96 -9.75 14.39 -9.99
CA ASN A 96 -9.18 15.60 -9.39
C ASN A 96 -7.74 15.78 -9.92
N TRP A 97 -7.49 16.88 -10.63
CA TRP A 97 -6.15 17.28 -11.04
C TRP A 97 -5.54 18.13 -9.92
N THR A 98 -4.56 17.61 -9.19
CA THR A 98 -3.81 18.40 -8.21
C THR A 98 -2.48 18.87 -8.83
N ILE A 99 -2.18 20.15 -8.71
CA ILE A 99 -0.89 20.74 -9.13
C ILE A 99 0.08 20.62 -7.95
N ASP A 100 0.49 19.39 -7.65
CA ASP A 100 1.52 19.12 -6.64
C ASP A 100 2.92 19.16 -7.26
N ARG A 101 3.92 19.52 -6.45
CA ARG A 101 5.33 19.41 -6.87
C ARG A 101 5.65 17.96 -7.27
N SER A 102 6.40 17.79 -8.36
CA SER A 102 6.77 16.47 -8.83
C SER A 102 7.61 15.73 -7.78
N TYR A 103 7.03 14.66 -7.23
CA TYR A 103 7.71 13.83 -6.24
C TYR A 103 8.67 12.86 -6.95
N ASN A 104 9.97 12.91 -6.61
CA ASN A 104 10.95 11.98 -7.19
C ASN A 104 10.75 10.56 -6.64
N VAL A 105 10.00 9.74 -7.38
CA VAL A 105 9.65 8.37 -7.00
C VAL A 105 10.86 7.43 -6.93
N GLN A 106 12.01 7.82 -7.51
CA GLN A 106 13.25 7.03 -7.45
C GLN A 106 13.85 6.96 -6.05
N ASN A 107 13.48 7.88 -5.15
CA ASN A 107 13.96 7.88 -3.76
C ASN A 107 13.28 6.82 -2.87
N ASN A 108 12.15 6.26 -3.32
CA ASN A 108 11.37 5.26 -2.57
C ASN A 108 11.81 3.84 -2.87
N ARG A 109 13.07 3.51 -2.54
CA ARG A 109 13.64 2.19 -2.76
C ARG A 109 14.22 1.61 -1.48
N TRP A 110 14.11 0.29 -1.34
CA TRP A 110 14.63 -0.49 -0.23
C TRP A 110 15.68 -1.48 -0.70
N LEU A 111 16.71 -1.68 0.11
CA LEU A 111 17.71 -2.73 -0.10
C LEU A 111 17.17 -4.04 0.50
N ALA A 112 16.94 -5.03 -0.36
CA ALA A 112 16.55 -6.38 0.05
C ALA A 112 17.26 -7.43 -0.82
N LYS A 113 17.34 -8.66 -0.31
CA LYS A 113 17.91 -9.79 -1.09
C LYS A 113 16.97 -10.25 -2.19
N GLU A 114 15.68 -10.28 -1.87
CA GLU A 114 14.61 -10.67 -2.78
C GLU A 114 13.52 -9.60 -2.73
N ARG A 115 12.64 -9.59 -3.74
CA ARG A 115 11.62 -8.56 -3.89
C ARG A 115 10.53 -8.67 -2.83
N GLU A 116 10.28 -9.89 -2.38
CA GLU A 116 9.24 -10.31 -1.46
C GLU A 116 9.43 -9.73 -0.05
N TYR A 117 10.69 -9.46 0.33
CA TYR A 117 11.03 -8.82 1.60
C TYR A 117 10.78 -7.31 1.61
N VAL A 118 10.47 -6.70 0.46
CA VAL A 118 10.14 -5.26 0.41
C VAL A 118 8.65 -5.09 0.69
N PRO A 119 8.29 -4.41 1.79
CA PRO A 119 6.89 -4.19 2.13
C PRO A 119 6.23 -3.34 1.05
N ALA A 120 4.96 -3.65 0.80
CA ALA A 120 4.12 -2.77 0.02
C ALA A 120 3.75 -1.54 0.84
N VAL A 121 3.83 -0.36 0.20
CA VAL A 121 3.27 0.87 0.75
C VAL A 121 1.77 0.80 0.55
N LEU A 122 1.09 0.62 1.66
CA LEU A 122 -0.34 0.57 1.76
C LEU A 122 -0.93 1.98 1.60
N THR A 123 -1.73 2.18 0.56
CA THR A 123 -2.38 3.46 0.26
C THR A 123 -3.89 3.33 0.35
N THR A 124 -4.55 4.34 0.93
CA THR A 124 -6.01 4.51 0.91
C THR A 124 -6.33 5.93 0.44
N LYS A 125 -7.41 6.09 -0.34
CA LYS A 125 -7.85 7.42 -0.81
C LYS A 125 -8.26 8.33 0.35
N PHE A 126 -8.75 7.74 1.45
CA PHE A 126 -9.13 8.43 2.67
C PHE A 126 -8.38 7.78 3.84
N PRO A 127 -7.24 8.32 4.27
CA PRO A 127 -6.60 7.84 5.48
C PRO A 127 -7.51 8.16 6.67
N ALA A 128 -8.04 7.14 7.33
CA ALA A 128 -8.67 7.34 8.62
C ALA A 128 -7.63 7.93 9.58
N PRO A 129 -7.97 8.90 10.44
CA PRO A 129 -7.06 9.34 11.47
C PRO A 129 -6.83 8.17 12.43
N LEU A 130 -5.64 7.57 12.40
CA LEU A 130 -5.20 6.59 13.39
C LEU A 130 -5.00 7.33 14.72
N ARG A 131 -6.08 7.60 15.45
CA ARG A 131 -5.99 7.86 16.88
C ARG A 131 -5.74 6.52 17.55
N GLY A 132 -4.65 6.44 18.31
CA GLY A 132 -4.30 5.28 19.10
C GLY A 132 -5.49 4.79 19.92
N SER A 133 -5.88 3.55 19.70
CA SER A 133 -6.57 2.75 20.70
C SER A 133 -6.12 1.32 20.50
N GLU A 134 -5.26 0.87 21.40
CA GLU A 134 -5.11 -0.54 21.71
C GLU A 134 -6.51 -1.09 22.00
N MET A 135 -7.08 -1.87 21.07
CA MET A 135 -8.16 -2.79 21.40
C MET A 135 -7.53 -4.17 21.66
N LEU A 136 -7.00 -4.33 22.87
CA LEU A 136 -7.05 -5.63 23.53
C LEU A 136 -8.52 -5.85 23.94
N SER A 137 -9.29 -6.48 23.05
CA SER A 137 -10.65 -6.91 23.37
C SER A 137 -10.60 -8.11 24.31
N ILE A 138 -10.63 -7.84 25.61
CA ILE A 138 -11.01 -8.81 26.64
C ILE A 138 -12.50 -9.18 26.40
N PRO A 139 -12.90 -10.46 26.40
CA PRO A 139 -14.28 -10.85 26.18
C PRO A 139 -15.15 -10.40 27.36
N ARG A 140 -16.13 -9.52 27.12
CA ARG A 140 -17.18 -9.21 28.11
C ARG A 140 -18.23 -10.32 28.11
N LYS A 141 -18.45 -10.88 29.31
CA LYS A 141 -19.49 -11.85 29.65
C LYS A 141 -20.86 -11.44 29.13
N SER A 142 -21.60 -12.45 28.68
CA SER A 142 -23.03 -12.44 28.43
C SER A 142 -23.84 -12.12 29.69
N SER A 143 -24.75 -11.17 29.58
CA SER A 143 -25.96 -11.10 30.42
C SER A 143 -27.09 -10.61 29.53
N GLY A 144 -28.05 -11.50 29.26
CA GLY A 144 -29.18 -11.21 28.39
C GLY A 144 -30.16 -10.22 29.03
N LEU A 145 -30.99 -9.63 28.16
CA LEU A 145 -32.41 -9.36 28.38
C LEU A 145 -33.04 -9.01 27.02
N ALA A 146 -34.16 -9.68 26.77
CA ALA A 146 -35.16 -9.65 25.69
C ALA A 146 -35.15 -8.53 24.61
N ASN A 147 -35.38 -8.97 23.36
CA ASN A 147 -35.99 -8.18 22.27
C ASN A 147 -37.43 -7.78 22.63
N PRO A 148 -38.00 -6.74 21.99
CA PRO A 148 -38.87 -7.03 20.84
C PRO A 148 -38.87 -5.96 19.71
N LEU A 149 -39.12 -6.44 18.48
CA LEU A 149 -39.72 -5.73 17.33
C LEU A 149 -38.85 -4.63 16.67
N GLY A 150 -38.44 -4.69 15.40
CA GLY A 150 -39.16 -5.24 14.26
C GLY A 150 -39.87 -4.17 13.41
N ALA A 151 -39.33 -2.95 13.23
CA ALA A 151 -39.73 -2.03 12.17
C ALA A 151 -38.83 -0.79 12.16
N GLY A 152 -38.09 -0.52 11.07
CA GLY A 152 -37.32 0.73 11.01
C GLY A 152 -36.32 0.90 9.86
N TRP A 153 -36.37 0.08 8.80
CA TRP A 153 -35.46 0.20 7.66
C TRP A 153 -36.23 0.46 6.35
N ARG A 154 -37.21 1.36 6.39
CA ARG A 154 -37.95 1.82 5.19
C ARG A 154 -38.25 3.34 5.18
N ARG A 155 -37.36 4.18 5.74
CA ARG A 155 -37.60 5.64 5.77
C ARG A 155 -36.39 6.52 5.40
N TRP A 156 -35.48 5.98 4.58
CA TRP A 156 -34.35 6.75 4.01
C TRP A 156 -34.34 6.83 2.49
N TRP A 157 -35.37 6.30 1.81
CA TRP A 157 -35.48 6.30 0.35
C TRP A 157 -36.44 7.34 -0.23
N LEU A 158 -37.33 7.93 0.57
CA LEU A 158 -38.39 8.85 0.09
C LEU A 158 -38.09 10.34 0.32
N LEU A 159 -36.88 10.72 0.73
CA LEU A 159 -36.49 12.11 0.98
C LEU A 159 -35.44 12.64 -0.01
N ARG A 160 -35.18 11.90 -1.10
CA ARG A 160 -34.24 12.29 -2.16
C ARG A 160 -34.89 12.55 -3.52
N GLU A 161 -36.17 12.23 -3.71
CA GLU A 161 -36.87 12.45 -4.99
C GLU A 161 -37.58 13.81 -5.08
N ASP A 162 -37.92 14.47 -3.96
CA ASP A 162 -38.62 15.76 -3.97
C ASP A 162 -37.72 17.00 -4.17
N MET A 163 -36.40 16.83 -4.28
CA MET A 163 -35.47 17.95 -4.50
C MET A 163 -35.01 18.13 -5.96
N TRP A 164 -35.42 17.26 -6.89
CA TRP A 164 -35.00 17.33 -8.29
C TRP A 164 -36.02 17.94 -9.27
N ASN A 165 -37.24 18.24 -8.82
CA ASN A 165 -38.30 18.81 -9.68
C ASN A 165 -38.54 20.34 -9.51
N LYS A 166 -37.54 21.11 -9.07
CA LYS A 166 -37.67 22.57 -8.89
C LYS A 166 -36.63 23.43 -9.62
N PHE A 167 -36.00 22.93 -10.67
CA PHE A 167 -35.05 23.71 -11.48
C PHE A 167 -35.12 23.40 -12.97
N ILE A 168 -36.32 23.49 -13.56
CA ILE A 168 -36.48 23.76 -15.01
C ILE A 168 -37.72 24.65 -15.18
N PHE A 169 -37.50 25.96 -15.21
CA PHE A 169 -38.18 26.96 -16.04
C PHE A 169 -37.24 28.16 -16.16
#